data_AF-A0A835LWX2-F1
#
_entry.id   AF-A0A835LWX2-F1
#
_cell.length_a   1.000
_cell.length_b   1.000
_cell.length_c   1.000
_cell.angle_alpha   90.00
_cell.angle_beta   90.00
_cell.angle_gamma   90.00
#
_symmetry.space_group_name_H-M   'P 1'
#
loop_
_entity.id
_entity.type
_entity.pdbx_description
1 polymer ?
#
loop_
_entity_poly.entity_id
_entity_poly.type
_entity_poly.pdbx_seq_one_letter_code
_entity_poly.pdbx_strand_id
1 'polypeptide(L)'
;MFHATQAHTNAQMNKFLGTMVVWYRYTDNQRKVVNFCSYIMRGSLAKLYAAKYKLRSRAKVYKIASRNLSRPLLRKKGQSPEYHKANILSPIRRTKIYAGETEGDEPGNLKKLLQLLTKLKTQLASSQKSNNLTDRDVAERMAESYHRLNTRAQELGAEVTDLRVKYEALDVEVEEVQPTECFCTFKDLE
;
A
#
# COMPACT_ATOMS: atom_id res chain seq x y z
N MET A 1 4.01 8.89 -8.47
CA MET A 1 3.01 8.44 -9.48
C MET A 1 3.04 9.23 -10.79
N PHE A 2 3.21 10.56 -10.79
CA PHE A 2 3.11 11.36 -12.02
C PHE A 2 4.11 10.95 -13.12
N HIS A 3 5.30 10.51 -12.75
CA HIS A 3 6.32 10.00 -13.68
C HIS A 3 6.19 8.50 -14.00
N ALA A 4 5.36 7.76 -13.27
CA ALA A 4 5.21 6.31 -13.45
C ALA A 4 4.27 5.97 -14.62
N THR A 5 4.48 4.83 -15.28
CA THR A 5 3.61 4.39 -16.38
C THR A 5 2.18 4.12 -15.89
N GLN A 6 1.18 4.23 -16.78
CA GLN A 6 -0.21 3.93 -16.44
C GLN A 6 -0.34 2.52 -15.83
N ALA A 7 0.29 1.52 -16.47
CA ALA A 7 0.28 0.15 -15.98
C ALA A 7 0.85 0.03 -14.55
N HIS A 8 1.95 0.71 -14.25
CA HIS A 8 2.54 0.69 -12.91
C HIS A 8 1.60 1.31 -11.86
N THR A 9 0.98 2.45 -12.16
CA THR A 9 0.01 3.08 -11.26
C THR A 9 -1.26 2.23 -11.06
N ASN A 10 -1.77 1.61 -12.13
CA ASN A 10 -2.90 0.69 -12.04
C ASN A 10 -2.56 -0.55 -11.19
N ALA A 11 -1.36 -1.10 -11.34
CA ALA A 11 -0.90 -2.23 -10.53
C ALA A 11 -0.82 -1.85 -9.04
N GLN A 12 -0.32 -0.65 -8.71
CA GLN A 12 -0.33 -0.16 -7.32
C GLN A 12 -1.75 -0.01 -6.77
N MET A 13 -2.70 0.53 -7.55
CA MET A 13 -4.11 0.61 -7.15
C MET A 13 -4.69 -0.78 -6.88
N ASN A 14 -4.44 -1.74 -7.76
CA ASN A 14 -4.95 -3.10 -7.60
C ASN A 14 -4.35 -3.79 -6.37
N LYS A 15 -3.06 -3.57 -6.08
CA LYS A 15 -2.43 -4.06 -4.85
C LYS A 15 -3.11 -3.49 -3.60
N PHE A 16 -3.34 -2.17 -3.57
CA PHE A 16 -4.05 -1.52 -2.47
C PHE A 16 -5.47 -2.07 -2.27
N LEU A 17 -6.24 -2.21 -3.34
CA LEU A 17 -7.60 -2.76 -3.27
C LEU A 17 -7.58 -4.24 -2.86
N GLY A 18 -6.59 -5.01 -3.30
CA GLY A 18 -6.37 -6.39 -2.85
C GLY A 18 -6.13 -6.46 -1.35
N THR A 19 -5.27 -5.59 -0.82
CA THR A 19 -5.05 -5.46 0.63
C THR A 19 -6.37 -5.12 1.34
N MET A 20 -7.15 -4.14 0.86
CA MET A 20 -8.45 -3.82 1.45
C MET A 20 -9.42 -5.01 1.47
N VAL A 21 -9.48 -5.81 0.41
CA VAL A 21 -10.30 -7.03 0.39
C VAL A 21 -9.87 -8.01 1.48
N VAL A 22 -8.56 -8.18 1.69
CA VAL A 22 -8.04 -9.07 2.74
C VAL A 22 -8.41 -8.57 4.13
N TRP A 23 -8.21 -7.27 4.41
CA TRP A 23 -8.54 -6.68 5.72
C TRP A 23 -10.04 -6.75 6.04
N TYR A 24 -10.89 -6.52 5.04
CA TYR A 24 -12.34 -6.51 5.23
C TYR A 24 -13.01 -7.87 5.03
N ARG A 25 -12.25 -8.96 4.84
CA ARG A 25 -12.79 -10.28 4.47
C ARG A 25 -13.86 -10.81 5.45
N TYR A 26 -13.71 -10.49 6.72
CA TYR A 26 -14.61 -10.95 7.79
C TYR A 26 -15.73 -9.95 8.12
N THR A 27 -15.80 -8.84 7.41
CA THR A 27 -16.85 -7.84 7.62
C THR A 27 -18.07 -8.16 6.75
N ASP A 28 -19.26 -8.09 7.33
CA ASP A 28 -20.51 -8.39 6.60
C ASP A 28 -20.78 -7.41 5.45
N ASN A 29 -20.21 -6.21 5.53
CA ASN A 29 -20.37 -5.14 4.55
C ASN A 29 -19.17 -4.98 3.60
N GLN A 30 -18.26 -5.96 3.53
CA GLN A 30 -17.00 -5.90 2.76
C GLN A 30 -17.16 -5.39 1.32
N ARG A 31 -18.20 -5.82 0.61
CA ARG A 31 -18.46 -5.39 -0.77
C ARG A 31 -18.76 -3.90 -0.84
N LYS A 32 -19.51 -3.35 0.12
CA LYS A 32 -19.86 -1.92 0.17
C LYS A 32 -18.61 -1.08 0.41
N VAL A 33 -17.80 -1.47 1.40
CA VAL A 33 -16.55 -0.76 1.75
C VAL A 33 -15.56 -0.81 0.60
N VAL A 34 -15.29 -2.00 0.05
CA VAL A 34 -14.34 -2.15 -1.07
C VAL A 34 -14.84 -1.41 -2.33
N ASN A 35 -16.14 -1.45 -2.64
CA ASN A 35 -16.70 -0.70 -3.76
C ASN A 35 -16.55 0.82 -3.56
N PHE A 36 -16.77 1.31 -2.34
CA PHE A 36 -16.58 2.70 -1.98
C PHE A 36 -15.10 3.11 -2.16
N CYS A 37 -14.15 2.37 -1.57
CA CYS A 37 -12.72 2.62 -1.75
C CYS A 37 -12.33 2.61 -3.24
N SER A 38 -12.84 1.65 -3.99
CA SER A 38 -12.58 1.53 -5.42
C SER A 38 -13.16 2.70 -6.23
N TYR A 39 -14.32 3.24 -5.83
CA TYR A 39 -14.90 4.44 -6.44
C TYR A 39 -14.03 5.68 -6.21
N ILE A 40 -13.59 5.89 -4.96
CA ILE A 40 -12.70 7.01 -4.60
C ILE A 40 -11.37 6.92 -5.37
N MET A 41 -10.71 5.76 -5.35
CA MET A 41 -9.42 5.57 -6.01
C MET A 41 -9.49 5.75 -7.52
N ARG A 42 -10.51 5.17 -8.19
CA ARG A 42 -10.70 5.37 -9.63
C ARG A 42 -11.00 6.83 -9.97
N GLY A 43 -11.70 7.56 -9.10
CA GLY A 43 -11.99 8.98 -9.29
C GLY A 43 -10.72 9.83 -9.25
N SER A 44 -9.86 9.58 -8.26
CA SER A 44 -8.57 10.24 -8.08
C SER A 44 -7.62 9.95 -9.24
N LEU A 45 -7.50 8.69 -9.65
CA LEU A 45 -6.67 8.32 -10.81
C LEU A 45 -7.15 8.93 -12.11
N ALA A 46 -8.47 9.02 -12.33
CA ALA A 46 -9.00 9.67 -13.52
C ALA A 46 -8.64 11.16 -13.58
N LYS A 47 -8.61 11.88 -12.44
CA LYS A 47 -8.12 13.26 -12.39
C LYS A 47 -6.63 13.34 -12.71
N LEU A 48 -5.83 12.45 -12.10
CA LEU A 48 -4.39 12.38 -12.35
C LEU A 48 -4.08 12.11 -13.83
N TYR A 49 -4.77 11.14 -14.43
CA TYR A 49 -4.61 10.81 -15.84
C TYR A 49 -5.12 11.90 -16.77
N ALA A 50 -6.19 12.60 -16.39
CA ALA A 50 -6.64 13.76 -17.14
C ALA A 50 -5.54 14.82 -17.24
N ALA A 51 -4.91 15.18 -16.11
CA ALA A 51 -3.80 16.11 -16.10
C ALA A 51 -2.57 15.58 -16.87
N LYS A 52 -2.13 14.35 -16.55
CA LYS A 52 -0.91 13.75 -17.12
C LYS A 52 -0.97 13.59 -18.63
N TYR A 53 -2.11 13.15 -19.17
CA TYR A 53 -2.30 12.91 -20.60
C TYR A 53 -2.95 14.11 -21.32
N LYS A 54 -3.04 15.28 -20.66
CA LYS A 54 -3.67 16.50 -21.18
C LYS A 54 -5.10 16.26 -21.69
N LEU A 55 -5.82 15.36 -21.04
CA LEU A 55 -7.23 15.10 -21.32
C LEU A 55 -8.06 16.09 -20.50
N ARG A 56 -8.85 16.92 -21.18
CA ARG A 56 -9.58 18.05 -20.54
C ARG A 56 -10.65 17.64 -19.52
N SER A 57 -10.98 16.35 -19.39
CA SER A 57 -11.97 15.89 -18.41
C SER A 57 -11.78 14.43 -18.01
N ARG A 58 -12.29 14.07 -16.82
CA ARG A 58 -12.38 12.68 -16.35
C ARG A 58 -13.24 11.81 -17.26
N ALA A 59 -14.31 12.38 -17.83
CA ALA A 59 -15.18 11.66 -18.77
C ALA A 59 -14.40 11.19 -20.01
N LYS A 60 -13.50 12.03 -20.53
CA LYS A 60 -12.63 11.67 -21.67
C LYS A 60 -11.67 10.54 -21.31
N VAL A 61 -11.17 10.50 -20.07
CA VAL A 61 -10.34 9.39 -19.56
C VAL A 61 -11.14 8.08 -19.59
N TYR A 62 -12.35 8.04 -19.03
CA TYR A 62 -13.16 6.80 -19.01
C TYR A 62 -13.59 6.35 -20.40
N LYS A 63 -13.84 7.29 -21.32
CA LYS A 63 -14.15 6.99 -22.72
C LYS A 63 -13.00 6.23 -23.41
N ILE A 64 -11.75 6.54 -23.07
CA ILE A 64 -10.56 5.92 -23.67
C ILE A 64 -10.14 4.68 -22.88
N ALA A 65 -9.94 4.80 -21.56
CA ALA A 65 -9.35 3.77 -20.71
C ALA A 65 -10.35 2.71 -20.20
N SER A 66 -11.64 2.85 -20.53
CA SER A 66 -12.75 2.12 -19.87
C SER A 66 -12.95 2.54 -18.40
N ARG A 67 -14.08 2.11 -17.82
CA ARG A 67 -14.47 2.41 -16.44
C ARG A 67 -13.46 1.88 -15.41
N ASN A 68 -12.76 0.80 -15.75
CA ASN A 68 -11.72 0.17 -14.93
C ASN A 68 -10.30 0.68 -15.23
N LEU A 69 -10.15 1.70 -16.08
CA LEU A 69 -8.85 2.29 -16.45
C LEU A 69 -7.84 1.30 -17.04
N SER A 70 -8.29 0.13 -17.49
CA SER A 70 -7.46 -0.97 -17.96
C SER A 70 -6.92 -0.75 -19.37
N ARG A 71 -7.61 0.04 -20.20
CA ARG A 71 -7.16 0.31 -21.56
C ARG A 71 -6.09 1.42 -21.58
N PRO A 72 -5.05 1.31 -22.41
CA PRO A 72 -4.02 2.34 -22.52
C PRO A 72 -4.59 3.69 -22.94
N LEU A 73 -4.23 4.77 -22.24
CA LEU A 73 -4.65 6.14 -22.54
C LEU A 73 -3.84 6.77 -23.68
N LEU A 74 -2.62 6.28 -23.88
CA LEU A 74 -1.79 6.62 -25.02
C LEU A 74 -1.76 5.41 -25.96
N ARG A 75 -2.05 5.62 -27.25
CA ARG A 75 -1.60 4.66 -28.27
C ARG A 75 -0.07 4.68 -28.27
N LYS A 76 0.58 3.52 -28.29
CA LYS A 76 2.03 3.45 -28.55
C LYS A 76 2.29 4.17 -29.88
N LYS A 77 2.90 5.36 -29.85
CA LYS A 77 3.64 5.87 -31.00
C LYS A 77 4.85 4.95 -31.14
N GLY A 78 4.83 4.05 -32.12
CA GLY A 78 6.01 3.29 -32.52
C GLY A 78 6.06 1.80 -32.13
N GLN A 79 4.94 1.08 -32.11
CA GLN A 79 5.04 -0.35 -32.43
C GLN A 79 4.90 -0.47 -33.95
N SER A 80 6.03 -0.35 -34.65
CA SER A 80 6.16 -0.71 -36.06
C SER A 80 5.62 -2.13 -36.28
N PRO A 81 4.99 -2.44 -37.43
CA PRO A 81 4.48 -3.78 -37.70
C PRO A 81 5.59 -4.80 -37.49
N GLU A 82 5.30 -5.77 -36.63
CA GLU A 82 6.16 -6.89 -36.32
C GLU A 82 6.29 -7.74 -37.59
N TYR A 83 7.39 -7.55 -38.33
CA TYR A 83 7.72 -8.38 -39.49
C TYR A 83 7.73 -9.83 -39.03
N HIS A 84 6.78 -10.59 -39.55
CA HIS A 84 6.73 -12.02 -39.35
C HIS A 84 8.05 -12.63 -39.80
N LYS A 85 8.58 -13.50 -38.93
CA LYS A 85 9.78 -14.30 -39.10
C LYS A 85 9.91 -14.79 -40.55
N ALA A 86 10.77 -14.13 -41.32
CA ALA A 86 11.44 -14.73 -42.46
C ALA A 86 12.89 -15.00 -42.03
N ASN A 87 13.07 -15.94 -41.09
CA ASN A 87 14.34 -16.64 -40.99
C ASN A 87 14.25 -17.83 -41.94
N ILE A 88 14.39 -17.53 -43.23
CA ILE A 88 14.88 -18.50 -44.21
C ILE A 88 16.17 -17.91 -44.72
N LEU A 89 17.26 -18.55 -44.29
CA LEU A 89 18.60 -18.58 -44.87
C LEU A 89 18.89 -17.57 -45.98
N SER A 90 19.96 -16.79 -45.82
CA SER A 90 21.12 -16.75 -46.74
C SER A 90 22.05 -15.54 -46.42
N PRO A 91 23.24 -15.42 -47.01
CA PRO A 91 24.50 -15.87 -46.42
C PRO A 91 25.43 -14.72 -46.04
N ILE A 92 26.38 -15.07 -45.16
CA ILE A 92 27.60 -14.34 -44.78
C ILE A 92 28.10 -13.44 -45.91
N ARG A 93 28.03 -12.11 -45.73
CA ARG A 93 28.88 -11.17 -46.46
C ARG A 93 29.87 -10.53 -45.49
N ARG A 94 31.12 -10.95 -45.63
CA ARG A 94 32.29 -10.20 -45.15
C ARG A 94 32.24 -8.79 -45.74
N THR A 95 32.36 -7.78 -44.89
CA THR A 95 32.94 -6.51 -45.30
C THR A 95 34.09 -6.18 -44.35
N LYS A 96 35.25 -6.05 -44.98
CA LYS A 96 36.53 -5.58 -44.43
C LYS A 96 36.42 -4.12 -43.98
N ILE A 97 37.13 -3.82 -42.90
CA ILE A 97 38.03 -2.66 -42.71
C ILE A 97 37.45 -1.26 -42.98
N TYR A 98 37.29 -0.50 -41.90
CA TYR A 98 37.94 0.81 -41.78
C TYR A 98 38.76 0.82 -40.49
N ALA A 99 40.08 0.91 -40.66
CA ALA A 99 40.98 1.36 -39.63
C ALA A 99 40.75 2.86 -39.41
N GLY A 100 40.60 3.25 -38.15
CA GLY A 100 40.52 4.62 -37.69
C GLY A 100 40.93 4.65 -36.23
N GLU A 101 42.19 4.98 -35.99
CA GLU A 101 42.77 5.26 -34.68
C GLU A 101 42.25 6.62 -34.19
N THR A 102 41.70 6.65 -32.98
CA THR A 102 41.72 7.76 -32.00
C THR A 102 41.59 7.09 -30.63
N GLU A 103 42.69 6.84 -29.93
CA GLU A 103 43.18 7.66 -28.82
C GLU A 103 42.14 7.90 -27.71
N GLY A 104 42.47 7.44 -26.50
CA GLY A 104 41.84 7.91 -25.25
C GLY A 104 41.01 6.89 -24.48
N ASP A 105 41.61 5.79 -24.03
CA ASP A 105 41.07 5.01 -22.92
C ASP A 105 41.04 5.89 -21.65
N GLU A 106 39.86 6.40 -21.28
CA GLU A 106 39.59 7.05 -20.00
C GLU A 106 39.03 6.01 -19.00
N PRO A 107 39.87 5.40 -18.14
CA PRO A 107 39.48 4.31 -17.23
C PRO A 107 38.47 4.76 -16.14
N GLY A 108 38.20 6.05 -16.02
CA GLY A 108 37.24 6.62 -15.07
C GLY A 108 35.78 6.31 -15.43
N ASN A 109 35.44 6.23 -16.72
CA ASN A 109 34.04 6.11 -17.14
C ASN A 109 33.49 4.69 -16.95
N LEU A 110 34.33 3.67 -17.19
CA LEU A 110 33.95 2.28 -17.00
C LEU A 110 33.72 1.93 -15.52
N LYS A 111 34.57 2.43 -14.62
CA LYS A 111 34.38 2.28 -13.17
C LYS A 111 33.07 2.92 -12.70
N LYS A 112 32.75 4.11 -13.22
CA LYS A 112 31.50 4.83 -12.90
C LYS A 112 30.26 4.07 -13.41
N LEU A 113 30.35 3.48 -14.59
CA LEU A 113 29.29 2.65 -15.18
C LEU A 113 29.08 1.36 -14.38
N LEU A 114 30.17 0.68 -13.97
CA LEU A 114 30.09 -0.50 -13.09
C LEU A 114 29.50 -0.16 -11.72
N GLN A 115 29.85 1.00 -11.15
CA GLN A 115 29.29 1.49 -9.88
C GLN A 115 27.79 1.82 -10.01
N LEU A 116 27.36 2.39 -11.13
CA LEU A 116 25.94 2.61 -11.42
C LEU A 116 25.19 1.29 -11.63
N LEU A 117 25.77 0.31 -12.32
CA LEU A 117 25.19 -1.01 -12.52
C LEU A 117 24.99 -1.77 -11.22
N THR A 118 25.96 -1.70 -10.31
CA THR A 118 25.87 -2.32 -8.97
C THR A 118 24.84 -1.60 -8.08
N LYS A 119 24.76 -0.28 -8.15
CA LYS A 119 23.72 0.51 -7.46
C LYS A 119 22.32 0.20 -7.98
N LEU A 120 22.16 0.04 -9.29
CA LEU A 120 20.88 -0.36 -9.89
C LEU A 120 20.52 -1.80 -9.56
N LYS A 121 21.48 -2.74 -9.54
CA LYS A 121 21.24 -4.13 -9.11
C LYS A 121 20.80 -4.20 -7.65
N THR A 122 21.45 -3.46 -6.75
CA THR A 122 21.07 -3.42 -5.34
C THR A 122 19.71 -2.74 -5.11
N GLN A 123 19.41 -1.67 -5.85
CA GLN A 123 18.07 -1.06 -5.83
C GLN A 123 16.98 -1.98 -6.40
N LEU A 124 17.29 -2.74 -7.45
CA LEU A 124 16.35 -3.71 -8.01
C LEU A 124 16.13 -4.87 -7.03
N ALA A 125 17.17 -5.40 -6.40
CA ALA A 125 17.04 -6.46 -5.39
C ALA A 125 16.26 -6.01 -4.15
N SER A 126 16.50 -4.79 -3.66
CA SER A 126 15.73 -4.23 -2.53
C SER A 126 14.28 -3.92 -2.91
N SER A 127 14.04 -3.44 -4.14
CA SER A 127 12.68 -3.23 -4.66
C SER A 127 11.97 -4.56 -4.94
N GLN A 128 12.67 -5.59 -5.41
CA GLN A 128 12.13 -6.94 -5.56
C GLN A 128 11.82 -7.55 -4.19
N LYS A 129 12.69 -7.40 -3.19
CA LYS A 129 12.43 -7.86 -1.81
C LYS A 129 11.21 -7.18 -1.18
N SER A 130 11.03 -5.87 -1.38
CA SER A 130 9.83 -5.16 -0.90
C SER A 130 8.57 -5.45 -1.72
N ASN A 131 8.73 -5.89 -2.98
CA ASN A 131 7.63 -6.36 -3.81
C ASN A 131 7.28 -7.84 -3.58
N ASN A 132 8.19 -8.62 -3.00
CA ASN A 132 8.08 -10.05 -2.71
C ASN A 132 7.85 -10.35 -1.22
N LEU A 133 7.44 -9.38 -0.39
CA LEU A 133 6.70 -9.75 0.82
C LEU A 133 5.53 -10.59 0.33
N THR A 134 5.63 -11.90 0.56
CA THR A 134 4.64 -12.82 0.04
C THR A 134 3.32 -12.48 0.69
N ASP A 135 2.19 -12.72 0.02
CA ASP A 135 0.87 -12.52 0.64
C ASP A 135 0.77 -13.23 2.00
N ARG A 136 1.56 -14.29 2.18
CA ARG A 136 1.79 -15.02 3.43
C ARG A 136 2.44 -14.17 4.52
N ASP A 137 3.55 -13.48 4.26
CA ASP A 137 4.25 -12.66 5.28
C ASP A 137 3.39 -11.48 5.76
N VAL A 138 2.59 -10.91 4.86
CA VAL A 138 1.64 -9.85 5.20
C VAL A 138 0.48 -10.41 6.01
N ALA A 139 -0.05 -11.59 5.64
CA ALA A 139 -1.09 -12.28 6.39
C ALA A 139 -0.64 -12.69 7.80
N GLU A 140 0.60 -13.16 7.95
CA GLU A 140 1.19 -13.56 9.22
C GLU A 140 1.35 -12.35 10.16
N ARG A 141 1.90 -11.23 9.67
CA ARG A 141 1.95 -9.98 10.43
C ARG A 141 0.57 -9.45 10.81
N MET A 142 -0.43 -9.62 9.95
CA MET A 142 -1.82 -9.26 10.27
C MET A 142 -2.41 -10.18 11.35
N ALA A 143 -2.16 -11.49 11.28
CA ALA A 143 -2.60 -12.45 12.28
C ALA A 143 -1.96 -12.16 13.65
N GLU A 144 -0.66 -11.86 13.67
CA GLU A 144 0.04 -11.42 14.88
C GLU A 144 -0.53 -10.12 15.44
N SER A 145 -0.82 -9.14 14.58
CA SER A 145 -1.44 -7.88 15.01
C SER A 145 -2.83 -8.09 15.61
N TYR A 146 -3.63 -8.98 15.02
CA TYR A 146 -4.97 -9.30 15.53
C TYR A 146 -4.89 -10.05 16.86
N HIS A 147 -3.94 -10.98 16.99
CA HIS A 147 -3.70 -11.70 18.24
C HIS A 147 -3.31 -10.74 19.37
N ARG A 148 -2.37 -9.81 19.13
CA ARG A 148 -1.99 -8.78 20.12
C ARG A 148 -3.16 -7.91 20.53
N LEU A 149 -4.00 -7.51 19.58
CA LEU A 149 -5.20 -6.71 19.87
C LEU A 149 -6.20 -7.50 20.73
N ASN A 150 -6.40 -8.78 20.41
CA ASN A 150 -7.30 -9.65 21.14
C ASN A 150 -6.82 -9.92 22.58
N THR A 151 -5.53 -10.20 22.76
CA THR A 151 -4.93 -10.33 24.10
C THR A 151 -5.12 -9.06 24.91
N ARG A 152 -4.85 -7.89 24.32
CA ARG A 152 -5.02 -6.62 25.02
C ARG A 152 -6.49 -6.31 25.34
N ALA A 153 -7.42 -6.73 24.49
CA ALA A 153 -8.85 -6.61 24.78
C ALA A 153 -9.28 -7.51 25.96
N GLN A 154 -8.69 -8.71 26.11
CA GLN A 154 -8.92 -9.59 27.25
C GLN A 154 -8.32 -9.03 28.54
N GLU A 155 -7.10 -8.48 28.48
CA GLU A 155 -6.45 -7.80 29.61
C GLU A 155 -7.29 -6.63 30.12
N LEU A 156 -7.74 -5.75 29.23
CA LEU A 156 -8.63 -4.64 29.58
C LEU A 156 -9.97 -5.13 30.13
N GLY A 157 -10.52 -6.22 29.59
CA GLY A 157 -11.73 -6.86 30.12
C GLY A 157 -11.54 -7.34 31.56
N ALA A 158 -10.41 -7.96 31.87
CA ALA A 158 -10.06 -8.40 33.22
C ALA A 158 -9.87 -7.21 34.18
N GLU A 159 -9.23 -6.14 33.73
CA GLU A 159 -9.04 -4.91 34.51
C GLU A 159 -10.39 -4.25 34.85
N VAL A 160 -11.31 -4.18 33.89
CA VAL A 160 -12.67 -3.65 34.12
C VAL A 160 -13.44 -4.52 35.13
N THR A 161 -13.30 -5.86 35.06
CA THR A 161 -13.94 -6.74 36.05
C THR A 161 -13.34 -6.57 37.45
N ASP A 162 -12.02 -6.41 37.57
CA ASP A 162 -11.35 -6.18 38.86
C ASP A 162 -11.74 -4.83 39.47
N LEU A 163 -11.78 -3.76 38.65
CA LEU A 163 -12.24 -2.45 39.08
C LEU A 163 -13.72 -2.45 39.50
N ARG A 164 -14.57 -3.23 38.81
CA ARG A 164 -15.96 -3.41 39.20
C ARG A 164 -16.09 -4.07 40.57
N VAL A 165 -15.34 -5.14 40.83
CA VAL A 165 -15.34 -5.82 42.15
C VAL A 165 -14.85 -4.86 43.24
N LYS A 166 -13.80 -4.08 42.99
CA LYS A 166 -13.31 -3.07 43.94
C LYS A 166 -14.33 -1.96 44.21
N TYR A 167 -15.04 -1.52 43.17
CA TYR A 167 -16.11 -0.53 43.31
C TYR A 167 -17.27 -1.10 44.15
N GLU A 168 -17.72 -2.33 43.87
CA GLU A 168 -18.78 -3.00 44.63
C GLU A 168 -18.37 -3.24 46.10
N ALA A 169 -17.10 -3.56 46.37
CA ALA A 169 -16.58 -3.69 47.74
C ALA A 169 -16.56 -2.35 48.49
N LEU A 170 -16.14 -1.26 47.82
CA LEU A 170 -16.16 0.09 48.40
C LEU A 170 -17.60 0.59 48.63
N ASP A 171 -18.57 0.21 47.79
CA ASP A 171 -19.98 0.57 47.96
C ASP A 171 -20.57 -0.06 49.24
N VAL A 172 -20.19 -1.31 49.53
CA VAL A 172 -20.54 -1.99 50.78
C VAL A 172 -19.90 -1.31 52.00
N GLU A 173 -18.62 -0.94 51.91
CA GLU A 173 -17.94 -0.20 52.99
C GLU A 173 -18.58 1.18 53.24
N VAL A 174 -19.05 1.87 52.19
CA VAL A 174 -19.72 3.16 52.33
C VAL A 174 -21.13 3.04 52.91
N GLU A 175 -21.87 1.97 52.61
CA GLU A 175 -23.16 1.69 53.28
C GLU A 175 -22.98 1.34 54.76
N GLU A 176 -21.90 0.64 55.15
CA GLU A 176 -21.59 0.39 56.56
C GLU A 176 -21.20 1.66 57.35
N VAL A 177 -20.79 2.74 56.66
CA VAL A 177 -20.33 4.00 57.28
C VAL A 177 -21.44 5.08 57.38
N GLN A 178 -22.73 4.73 57.17
CA GLN A 178 -23.84 5.64 57.51
C GLN A 178 -23.97 5.88 59.04
N PRO A 179 -24.42 7.08 59.46
CA PRO A 179 -23.81 7.80 60.58
C PRO A 179 -24.37 7.37 61.94
N THR A 180 -23.70 6.43 62.59
CA THR A 180 -23.71 6.37 64.06
C THR A 180 -22.55 7.20 64.58
N GLU A 181 -22.85 8.20 65.40
CA GLU A 181 -21.91 9.07 66.15
C GLU A 181 -21.50 10.41 65.49
N CYS A 182 -22.46 11.32 65.26
CA CYS A 182 -22.26 12.75 65.62
C CYS A 182 -23.57 13.54 65.62
N PHE A 183 -24.44 13.31 66.60
CA PHE A 183 -25.40 14.33 67.05
C PHE A 183 -25.29 14.43 68.57
N CYS A 184 -24.16 14.93 69.04
CA CYS A 184 -24.06 15.40 70.41
C CYS A 184 -24.94 16.64 70.55
N THR A 185 -25.90 16.54 71.47
CA THR A 185 -26.81 17.57 71.92
C THR A 185 -26.05 18.84 72.35
N PHE A 186 -26.05 19.86 71.51
CA PHE A 186 -25.65 21.22 71.88
C PHE A 186 -26.92 22.00 72.24
N LYS A 187 -27.49 21.73 73.42
CA LYS A 187 -28.61 22.50 73.96
C LYS A 187 -28.42 23.06 75.37
N ASP A 188 -27.28 22.79 76.02
CA ASP A 188 -27.05 23.29 77.37
C ASP A 188 -25.66 23.92 77.48
N LEU A 189 -25.56 25.20 77.16
CA LEU A 189 -24.56 26.13 77.70
C LEU A 189 -24.95 27.58 77.32
N GLU A 190 -25.44 28.27 78.36
CA GLU A 190 -25.81 29.70 78.50
C GLU A 190 -27.16 30.18 77.98
#